data_AF-A0A0C2ZEN7-F1
#
_entry.id   AF-A0A0C2ZEN7-F1
#
_cell.length_a   1.000
_cell.length_b   1.000
_cell.length_c   1.000
_cell.angle_alpha   90.00
_cell.angle_beta   90.00
_cell.angle_gamma   90.00
#
_symmetry.space_group_name_H-M   'P 1'
#
loop_
_entity.id
_entity.type
_entity.pdbx_description
1 polymer ?
#
loop_
_entity_poly.entity_id
_entity_poly.type
_entity_poly.pdbx_seq_one_letter_code
_entity_poly.pdbx_strand_id
1 'polypeptide(L)'
;MKKFLGIIAALALTVSASASEFEKKGFLTTKACAEKGIFADCSLDAFVCGTEGCFRKAEPGVITKEELVLFVHSEGKIYNLDASKFSRAHLDEGVSRNEVTIIGEFDKSTNTIVVTEFSPPPPPAKSFFKGCL
;
A
#
# COMPACT_ATOMS: atom_id res chain seq x y z
N MET A 1 42.25 -53.40 -10.54
CA MET A 1 41.42 -53.51 -9.33
C MET A 1 41.84 -52.40 -8.37
N LYS A 2 41.15 -51.26 -8.41
CA LYS A 2 41.45 -50.10 -7.57
C LYS A 2 40.13 -49.49 -7.11
N LYS A 3 40.07 -49.35 -5.79
CA LYS A 3 39.00 -48.92 -4.89
C LYS A 3 38.36 -47.61 -5.36
N PHE A 4 37.11 -47.32 -4.97
CA PHE A 4 36.78 -46.16 -4.13
C PHE A 4 35.30 -46.16 -3.73
N LEU A 5 35.07 -46.20 -2.41
CA LEU A 5 33.84 -45.82 -1.74
C LEU A 5 33.52 -44.35 -2.07
N GLY A 6 32.30 -44.07 -2.52
CA GLY A 6 31.75 -42.72 -2.65
C GLY A 6 30.77 -42.43 -1.51
N ILE A 7 31.22 -41.67 -0.52
CA ILE A 7 30.43 -41.13 0.59
C ILE A 7 29.53 -40.02 0.01
N ILE A 8 28.22 -40.18 0.07
CA ILE A 8 27.25 -39.13 -0.29
C ILE A 8 27.10 -38.21 0.94
N ALA A 9 27.74 -37.04 0.86
CA ALA A 9 27.57 -35.96 1.81
C ALA A 9 26.17 -35.35 1.63
N ALA A 10 25.31 -35.52 2.63
CA ALA A 10 24.03 -34.83 2.73
C ALA A 10 24.27 -33.34 3.03
N LEU A 11 24.13 -32.50 1.99
CA LEU A 11 24.16 -31.06 2.12
C LEU A 11 22.78 -30.58 2.59
N ALA A 12 22.59 -30.49 3.90
CA ALA A 12 21.44 -29.83 4.50
C ALA A 12 21.60 -28.31 4.33
N LEU A 13 20.96 -27.74 3.31
CA LEU A 13 20.77 -26.29 3.22
C LEU A 13 19.72 -25.87 4.24
N THR A 14 20.16 -25.31 5.36
CA THR A 14 19.31 -24.51 6.25
C THR A 14 19.04 -23.16 5.59
N VAL A 15 17.93 -23.05 4.88
CA VAL A 15 17.38 -21.75 4.43
C VAL A 15 16.86 -21.02 5.67
N SER A 16 17.59 -19.99 6.09
CA SER A 16 17.10 -19.04 7.08
C SER A 16 16.01 -18.20 6.44
N ALA A 17 14.77 -18.37 6.88
CA ALA A 17 13.66 -17.50 6.50
C ALA A 17 13.79 -16.18 7.28
N SER A 18 14.51 -15.21 6.72
CA SER A 18 14.31 -13.82 7.09
C SER A 18 12.92 -13.42 6.63
N ALA A 19 12.06 -13.03 7.57
CA ALA A 19 10.83 -12.33 7.27
C ALA A 19 11.21 -11.12 6.40
N SER A 20 10.90 -11.21 5.10
CA SER A 20 11.25 -10.18 4.13
C SER A 20 10.24 -9.06 4.33
N GLU A 21 10.73 -7.88 4.74
CA GLU A 21 9.93 -6.67 4.74
C GLU A 21 9.32 -6.46 3.35
N PHE A 22 7.99 -6.28 3.31
CA PHE A 22 7.24 -6.11 2.09
C PHE A 22 7.08 -4.63 1.80
N GLU A 23 7.95 -4.11 0.95
CA GLU A 23 7.92 -2.73 0.49
C GLU A 23 7.13 -2.61 -0.83
N LYS A 24 6.17 -1.68 -0.86
CA LYS A 24 5.41 -1.33 -2.07
C LYS A 24 5.27 0.17 -2.22
N LYS A 25 5.40 0.62 -3.47
CA LYS A 25 5.18 2.00 -3.88
C LYS A 25 3.94 2.08 -4.78
N GLY A 26 3.02 2.99 -4.48
CA GLY A 26 1.74 3.07 -5.19
C GLY A 26 0.95 4.35 -4.98
N PHE A 27 -0.33 4.30 -5.33
CA PHE A 27 -1.32 5.34 -5.09
C PHE A 27 -2.17 4.97 -3.88
N LEU A 28 -2.14 5.80 -2.84
CA LEU A 28 -2.94 5.58 -1.64
C LEU A 28 -4.33 6.18 -1.84
N THR A 29 -5.38 5.36 -1.72
CA THR A 29 -6.76 5.79 -1.94
C THR A 29 -7.74 4.98 -1.10
N THR A 30 -9.03 5.28 -1.19
CA THR A 30 -10.07 4.46 -0.58
C THR A 30 -10.39 3.26 -1.47
N LYS A 31 -10.79 2.16 -0.84
CA LYS A 31 -11.18 0.94 -1.56
C LYS A 31 -12.25 1.17 -2.62
N ALA A 32 -13.28 1.95 -2.28
CA ALA A 32 -14.37 2.28 -3.21
C ALA A 32 -13.88 2.97 -4.49
N CYS A 33 -12.85 3.81 -4.38
CA CYS A 33 -12.28 4.52 -5.53
C CYS A 33 -11.30 3.65 -6.32
N ALA A 34 -10.52 2.81 -5.64
CA ALA A 34 -9.63 1.85 -6.30
C ALA A 34 -10.41 0.81 -7.12
N GLU A 35 -11.49 0.24 -6.57
CA GLU A 35 -12.32 -0.77 -7.25
C GLU A 35 -13.01 -0.24 -8.51
N LYS A 36 -13.32 1.07 -8.53
CA LYS A 36 -13.92 1.77 -9.68
C LYS A 36 -12.88 2.34 -10.64
N GLY A 37 -11.60 2.33 -10.29
CA GLY A 37 -10.52 2.92 -11.08
C GLY A 37 -10.57 4.46 -11.19
N ILE A 38 -11.31 5.13 -10.30
CA ILE A 38 -11.54 6.58 -10.32
C ILE A 38 -10.60 7.30 -9.34
N PHE A 39 -9.29 7.13 -9.52
CA PHE A 39 -8.28 7.59 -8.55
C PHE A 39 -8.27 9.10 -8.31
N ALA A 40 -8.10 9.89 -9.37
CA ALA A 40 -8.04 11.35 -9.29
C ALA A 40 -9.43 12.01 -9.21
N ASP A 41 -10.45 11.30 -9.69
CA ASP A 41 -11.85 11.75 -9.72
C ASP A 41 -12.66 11.19 -8.53
N CYS A 42 -11.99 10.56 -7.56
CA CYS A 42 -12.61 10.02 -6.36
C CYS A 42 -13.29 11.15 -5.59
N SER A 43 -14.58 10.99 -5.32
CA SER A 43 -15.37 12.02 -4.67
C SER A 43 -14.94 12.22 -3.21
N LEU A 44 -15.01 13.46 -2.72
CA LEU A 44 -14.58 13.81 -1.36
C LEU A 44 -15.33 13.04 -0.28
N ASP A 45 -16.59 12.69 -0.52
CA ASP A 45 -17.36 11.86 0.39
C ASP A 45 -16.74 10.47 0.53
N ALA A 46 -16.30 9.83 -0.54
CA ALA A 46 -15.59 8.56 -0.49
C ALA A 46 -14.33 8.61 0.40
N PHE A 47 -13.64 9.76 0.45
CA PHE A 47 -12.48 10.01 1.33
C PHE A 47 -12.81 10.44 2.76
N VAL A 48 -14.09 10.55 3.13
CA VAL A 48 -14.51 10.94 4.49
C VAL A 48 -15.29 9.81 5.17
N CYS A 49 -15.98 8.99 4.39
CA CYS A 49 -16.88 7.96 4.91
C CYS A 49 -16.74 6.61 4.20
N GLY A 50 -15.91 6.53 3.15
CA GLY A 50 -15.58 5.28 2.45
C GLY A 50 -16.43 4.93 1.23
N THR A 51 -17.51 5.67 0.93
CA THR A 51 -18.35 5.39 -0.25
C THR A 51 -18.87 6.67 -0.92
N GLU A 52 -19.07 6.61 -2.24
CA GLU A 52 -19.69 7.71 -2.98
C GLU A 52 -21.16 7.92 -2.56
N GLY A 53 -21.55 9.18 -2.39
CA GLY A 53 -22.88 9.60 -2.00
C GLY A 53 -23.19 9.42 -0.52
N CYS A 54 -22.22 9.07 0.33
CA CYS A 54 -22.49 8.78 1.74
C CYS A 54 -23.02 9.99 2.51
N PHE A 55 -22.67 11.23 2.14
CA PHE A 55 -23.21 12.43 2.80
C PHE A 55 -24.73 12.52 2.68
N ARG A 56 -25.34 11.78 1.75
CA ARG A 56 -26.80 11.68 1.59
C ARG A 56 -27.44 10.61 2.49
N LYS A 57 -26.64 9.69 3.04
CA LYS A 57 -27.09 8.53 3.84
C LYS A 57 -26.60 8.56 5.28
N ALA A 58 -25.47 9.19 5.54
CA ALA A 58 -24.86 9.30 6.85
C ALA A 58 -25.54 10.39 7.68
N GLU A 59 -25.79 10.09 8.96
CA GLU A 59 -26.29 11.08 9.91
C GLU A 59 -25.20 12.13 10.20
N PRO A 60 -25.55 13.43 10.30
CA PRO A 60 -24.58 14.48 10.60
C PRO A 60 -23.83 14.17 11.91
N GLY A 61 -22.50 14.13 11.86
CA GLY A 61 -21.64 13.85 13.01
C GLY A 61 -21.20 12.39 13.15
N VAL A 62 -21.69 11.47 12.32
CA VAL A 62 -21.19 10.09 12.26
C VAL A 62 -20.03 10.00 11.26
N ILE A 63 -18.81 9.84 11.77
CA ILE A 63 -17.60 9.62 10.95
C ILE A 63 -17.39 8.11 10.82
N THR A 64 -17.66 7.54 9.65
CA THR A 64 -17.30 6.15 9.34
C THR A 64 -15.87 6.08 8.85
N LYS A 65 -15.04 5.24 9.48
CA LYS A 65 -13.70 4.96 8.98
C LYS A 65 -13.79 4.28 7.61
N GLU A 66 -13.18 4.91 6.63
CA GLU A 66 -12.96 4.39 5.30
C GLU A 66 -11.79 3.40 5.27
N GLU A 67 -11.93 2.38 4.42
CA GLU A 67 -10.87 1.42 4.15
C GLU A 67 -9.90 2.04 3.13
N LEU A 68 -8.67 2.30 3.58
CA LEU A 68 -7.57 2.73 2.72
C LEU A 68 -6.88 1.53 2.08
N VAL A 69 -6.50 1.68 0.83
CA VAL A 69 -5.82 0.67 0.02
C VAL A 69 -4.67 1.30 -0.76
N LEU A 70 -3.65 0.51 -1.04
CA LEU A 70 -2.56 0.90 -1.93
C LEU A 70 -2.77 0.27 -3.30
N PHE A 71 -2.95 1.10 -4.31
CA PHE A 71 -2.94 0.65 -5.70
C PHE A 71 -1.52 0.71 -6.26
N VAL A 72 -0.94 -0.45 -6.58
CA VAL A 72 0.42 -0.55 -7.12
C VAL A 72 0.34 -0.59 -8.64
N HIS A 73 0.58 0.57 -9.27
CA HIS A 73 0.50 0.75 -10.73
C HIS A 73 1.34 -0.25 -11.53
N SER A 74 2.54 -0.57 -11.05
CA SER A 74 3.45 -1.51 -11.72
C SER A 74 2.92 -2.95 -11.78
N GLU A 75 2.02 -3.31 -10.88
CA GLU A 75 1.41 -4.65 -10.81
C GLU A 75 -0.06 -4.66 -11.23
N GLY A 76 -0.69 -3.49 -11.33
CA GLY A 76 -2.13 -3.38 -11.53
C GLY A 76 -2.94 -4.01 -10.39
N LYS A 77 -2.42 -4.02 -9.16
CA LYS A 77 -3.02 -4.70 -8.00
C LYS A 77 -3.38 -3.72 -6.89
N ILE A 78 -4.44 -4.05 -6.18
CA ILE A 78 -4.90 -3.34 -4.98
C ILE A 78 -4.49 -4.18 -3.76
N TYR A 79 -3.82 -3.55 -2.80
CA TYR A 79 -3.48 -4.13 -1.51
C TYR A 79 -4.29 -3.48 -0.40
N ASN A 80 -4.89 -4.29 0.46
CA ASN A 80 -5.52 -3.78 1.68
C ASN A 80 -4.43 -3.30 2.64
N LEU A 81 -4.71 -2.23 3.40
CA LEU A 81 -3.76 -1.71 4.38
C LEU A 81 -4.34 -1.81 5.78
N ASP A 82 -3.60 -2.45 6.68
CA ASP A 82 -3.83 -2.27 8.11
C ASP A 82 -2.85 -1.22 8.63
N ALA A 83 -3.30 0.04 8.62
CA ALA A 83 -2.57 1.19 9.12
C ALA A 83 -3.06 1.62 10.52
N SER A 84 -3.64 0.71 11.31
CA SER A 84 -4.24 1.03 12.62
C SER A 84 -3.27 1.68 13.62
N LYS A 85 -1.95 1.52 13.41
CA LYS A 85 -0.89 2.12 14.23
C LYS A 85 -0.65 3.60 13.92
N PHE A 86 -1.09 4.11 12.78
CA PHE A 86 -0.88 5.49 12.36
C PHE A 86 -2.12 6.35 12.64
N SER A 87 -1.88 7.62 12.97
CA SER A 87 -2.97 8.59 13.07
C SER A 87 -3.47 8.94 11.68
N ARG A 88 -4.76 9.30 11.57
CA ARG A 88 -5.34 9.68 10.28
C ARG A 88 -4.62 10.88 9.66
N ALA A 89 -4.32 11.90 10.47
CA ALA A 89 -3.61 13.08 10.02
C ALA A 89 -2.25 12.76 9.38
N HIS A 90 -1.58 11.69 9.83
CA HIS A 90 -0.32 11.26 9.22
C HIS A 90 -0.52 10.61 7.84
N LEU A 91 -1.60 9.85 7.67
CA LEU A 91 -1.94 9.20 6.41
C LEU A 91 -2.47 10.19 5.37
N ASP A 92 -3.14 11.26 5.81
CA ASP A 92 -3.73 12.29 4.93
C ASP A 92 -2.70 12.93 3.98
N GLU A 93 -1.42 12.98 4.37
CA GLU A 93 -0.34 13.47 3.49
C GLU A 93 -0.12 12.60 2.24
N GLY A 94 -0.42 11.30 2.34
CA GLY A 94 -0.31 10.35 1.22
C GLY A 94 -1.63 10.08 0.51
N VAL A 95 -2.78 10.35 1.13
CA VAL A 95 -4.09 10.06 0.53
C VAL A 95 -4.27 10.85 -0.77
N SER A 96 -4.76 10.17 -1.80
CA SER A 96 -4.93 10.72 -3.15
C SER A 96 -3.62 11.17 -3.82
N ARG A 97 -2.48 10.60 -3.40
CA ARG A 97 -1.16 10.85 -4.00
C ARG A 97 -0.57 9.59 -4.60
N ASN A 98 0.15 9.76 -5.71
CA ASN A 98 1.02 8.74 -6.28
C ASN A 98 2.34 8.68 -5.51
N GLU A 99 3.06 7.58 -5.67
CA GLU A 99 4.42 7.42 -5.14
C GLU A 99 4.52 7.31 -3.61
N VAL A 100 3.43 6.97 -2.94
CA VAL A 100 3.43 6.63 -1.52
C VAL A 100 4.13 5.29 -1.34
N THR A 101 5.09 5.23 -0.42
CA THR A 101 5.78 3.99 -0.07
C THR A 101 5.25 3.46 1.25
N ILE A 102 4.84 2.19 1.24
CA ILE A 102 4.37 1.43 2.39
C ILE A 102 5.34 0.28 2.61
N ILE A 103 5.84 0.15 3.83
CA ILE A 103 6.65 -0.98 4.27
C ILE A 103 5.88 -1.70 5.38
N GLY A 104 5.87 -3.02 5.33
CA GLY A 104 5.13 -3.81 6.30
C GLY A 104 5.28 -5.31 6.13
N GLU A 105 4.47 -6.03 6.89
CA GLU A 105 4.32 -7.47 6.76
C GLU A 105 3.14 -7.78 5.84
N PHE A 106 3.33 -8.65 4.85
CA PHE A 106 2.29 -9.03 3.92
C PHE A 106 1.57 -10.32 4.34
N ASP A 107 0.30 -10.19 4.70
CA ASP A 107 -0.60 -11.31 4.90
C ASP A 107 -1.19 -11.76 3.56
N LYS A 108 -0.68 -12.88 3.06
CA LYS A 108 -1.12 -13.53 1.81
C LYS A 108 -2.57 -14.00 1.85
N SER A 109 -3.14 -14.27 3.04
CA SER A 109 -4.49 -14.81 3.16
C SER A 109 -5.56 -13.75 2.90
N THR A 110 -5.29 -12.50 3.28
CA THR A 110 -6.22 -11.37 3.17
C THR A 110 -5.79 -10.32 2.14
N ASN A 111 -4.63 -10.52 1.50
CA ASN A 111 -3.95 -9.50 0.67
C ASN A 111 -3.78 -8.17 1.41
N THR A 112 -3.47 -8.24 2.70
CA THR A 112 -3.33 -7.08 3.58
C THR A 112 -1.87 -6.84 3.91
N ILE A 113 -1.43 -5.59 3.82
CA ILE A 113 -0.13 -5.14 4.29
C ILE A 113 -0.36 -4.55 5.69
N VAL A 114 0.19 -5.19 6.71
CA VAL A 114 0.24 -4.64 8.07
C VAL A 114 1.36 -3.62 8.08
N VAL A 115 0.99 -2.34 8.10
CA VAL A 115 1.93 -1.24 7.88
C VAL A 115 2.81 -1.07 9.12
N THR A 116 4.13 -1.18 8.92
CA THR A 116 5.13 -0.87 9.94
C THR A 116 5.69 0.53 9.73
N GLU A 117 5.83 0.96 8.47
CA GLU A 117 6.35 2.27 8.10
C GLU A 117 5.57 2.86 6.91
N PHE A 118 5.34 4.16 7.00
CA PHE A 118 4.64 4.95 6.00
C PHE A 118 5.54 6.10 5.55
N SER A 119 5.77 6.22 4.25
CA SER A 119 6.51 7.34 3.66
C SER A 119 5.62 8.09 2.68
N PRO A 120 5.33 9.39 2.92
CA PRO A 120 4.56 10.21 1.99
C PRO A 120 5.31 10.39 0.66
N PRO A 121 4.63 10.82 -0.41
CA PRO A 121 5.27 10.99 -1.71
C PRO A 121 6.46 11.95 -1.63
N PRO A 122 7.54 11.70 -2.39
CA PRO A 122 8.67 12.61 -2.43
C PRO A 122 8.21 14.00 -2.87
N PRO A 123 8.81 15.08 -2.33
CA PRO A 123 8.51 16.43 -2.77
C PRO A 123 8.64 16.52 -4.29
N PRO A 124 7.74 17.26 -4.97
CA PRO A 124 7.82 17.40 -6.41
C PRO A 124 9.21 17.89 -6.80
N ALA A 125 9.87 17.17 -7.70
CA ALA A 125 11.17 17.59 -8.23
C ALA A 125 11.03 19.02 -8.75
N LYS A 126 11.96 19.91 -8.34
CA LYS A 126 11.87 21.35 -8.59
C LYS A 126 11.53 21.64 -10.06
N SER A 127 10.31 22.14 -10.25
CA SER A 127 9.79 22.95 -11.35
C SER A 127 10.58 22.94 -12.66
N PHE A 128 10.05 22.20 -13.64
CA PHE A 128 10.37 22.35 -15.06
C PHE A 128 9.77 23.64 -15.67
N PHE A 129 9.10 24.50 -14.89
CA PHE A 129 8.62 25.82 -15.35
C PHE A 129 9.73 26.89 -15.39
N LYS A 130 10.94 26.50 -15.83
CA LYS A 130 11.95 27.45 -16.29
C LYS A 130 11.86 27.55 -17.80
N GLY A 131 11.02 28.46 -18.33
CA GLY A 131 11.19 28.95 -19.70
C GLY A 131 10.00 28.92 -20.65
N CYS A 132 8.80 29.30 -20.21
CA CYS A 132 7.76 29.81 -21.11
C CYS A 132 7.16 31.10 -20.52
N LEU A 133 7.93 32.18 -20.60
CA LEU A 133 7.46 33.57 -20.52
C LEU A 133 8.14 34.33 -21.65
#